data_AF-A0A2E0Z5C3-F1
#
_entry.id   AF-A0A2E0Z5C3-F1
#
_cell.length_a   1.000
_cell.length_b   1.000
_cell.length_c   1.000
_cell.angle_alpha   90.00
_cell.angle_beta   90.00
_cell.angle_gamma   90.00
#
_symmetry.space_group_name_H-M   'P 1'
#
loop_
_entity.id
_entity.type
_entity.pdbx_description
1 polymer ?
#
loop_
_entity_poly.entity_id
_entity_poly.type
_entity_poly.pdbx_seq_one_letter_code
_entity_poly.pdbx_strand_id
1 'polypeptide(L)' 'MQAVGVDCRFAEDGAVQVRKVKLNGRWQSVGQGRQWLDENGRHVLIMLPGNEVRELVVQPGSLSWRMVEVGSGGGTAV' A
#
# COMPACT_ATOMS: atom_id res chain seq x y z
N MET A 1 -1.58 -12.68 -0.52
CA MET A 1 -1.04 -11.63 -1.40
C MET A 1 -1.82 -11.57 -2.70
N GLN A 2 -2.73 -10.61 -2.84
CA GLN A 2 -3.49 -10.41 -4.08
C GLN A 2 -2.87 -9.28 -4.90
N ALA A 3 -2.69 -9.47 -6.21
CA ALA A 3 -2.28 -8.37 -7.08
C ALA A 3 -3.40 -7.32 -7.17
N VAL A 4 -3.06 -6.04 -7.09
CA VAL A 4 -4.03 -4.95 -7.03
C VAL A 4 -3.59 -3.81 -7.95
N GLY A 5 -4.54 -3.22 -8.69
CA GLY A 5 -4.28 -1.99 -9.42
C GLY A 5 -4.21 -0.82 -8.45
N VAL A 6 -3.23 0.07 -8.61
CA VAL A 6 -3.03 1.22 -7.72
C VAL A 6 -2.88 2.49 -8.56
N ASP A 7 -3.67 3.51 -8.22
CA ASP A 7 -3.47 4.89 -8.66
C ASP A 7 -2.66 5.61 -7.57
N CYS A 8 -1.45 6.03 -7.90
CA CYS A 8 -0.57 6.74 -6.99
C CYS A 8 0.25 7.81 -7.70
N ARG A 9 0.87 8.68 -6.90
CA ARG A 9 1.90 9.63 -7.31
C ARG A 9 3.19 9.33 -6.55
N PHE A 10 4.32 9.39 -7.23
CA PHE A 10 5.62 9.50 -6.59
C PHE A 10 5.94 10.98 -6.36
N ALA A 11 6.32 11.32 -5.13
CA ALA A 11 6.91 12.60 -4.79
C ALA A 11 8.40 12.60 -5.19
N GLU A 12 9.01 13.79 -5.22
CA GLU A 12 10.41 13.98 -5.64
C GLU A 12 11.40 13.25 -4.72
N ASP A 13 11.04 13.08 -3.45
CA ASP A 13 11.80 12.33 -2.44
C ASP A 13 11.58 10.80 -2.53
N GLY A 14 10.80 10.34 -3.50
CA GLY A 14 10.44 8.94 -3.69
C GLY A 14 9.34 8.43 -2.76
N ALA A 15 8.73 9.29 -1.93
CA ALA A 15 7.53 8.93 -1.18
C ALA A 15 6.37 8.61 -2.14
N VAL A 16 5.58 7.61 -1.79
CA VAL A 16 4.40 7.24 -2.57
C VAL A 16 3.16 7.82 -1.92
N GLN A 17 2.30 8.45 -2.73
CA GLN A 17 0.97 8.90 -2.36
C GLN A 17 -0.06 8.09 -3.13
N VAL A 18 -0.64 7.09 -2.47
CA VAL A 18 -1.73 6.26 -2.98
C VAL A 18 -3.04 7.02 -2.89
N ARG A 19 -3.79 7.04 -3.99
CA ARG A 19 -5.09 7.72 -4.08
C ARG A 19 -6.24 6.73 -4.23
N LYS A 20 -6.05 5.68 -5.04
CA LYS A 20 -7.09 4.68 -5.28
C LYS A 20 -6.50 3.28 -5.45
N VAL A 21 -7.31 2.29 -5.11
CA VAL A 21 -7.03 0.87 -5.39
C VAL A 21 -8.16 0.24 -6.17
N LYS A 22 -7.84 -0.75 -7.03
CA LYS A 22 -8.84 -1.48 -7.81
C LYS A 22 -9.25 -2.77 -7.10
N LEU A 23 -10.43 -2.77 -6.50
CA LEU A 23 -11.02 -3.91 -5.80
C LEU A 23 -12.32 -4.32 -6.48
N ASN A 24 -12.52 -5.63 -6.70
CA ASN A 24 -13.71 -6.17 -7.37
C ASN A 24 -14.06 -5.44 -8.68
N GLY A 25 -13.02 -5.13 -9.47
CA GLY A 25 -13.15 -4.43 -10.75
C GLY A 25 -13.38 -2.91 -10.67
N ARG A 26 -13.56 -2.34 -9.47
CA ARG A 26 -13.87 -0.92 -9.25
C ARG A 26 -12.73 -0.19 -8.55
N TRP A 27 -12.49 1.06 -8.95
CA TRP A 27 -11.54 1.94 -8.29
C TRP A 27 -12.19 2.57 -7.05
N GLN A 28 -11.54 2.43 -5.90
CA GLN A 28 -11.98 2.98 -4.63
C GLN A 28 -10.93 3.96 -4.11
N SER A 29 -11.37 5.14 -3.69
CA SER A 29 -10.50 6.09 -2.99
C SER A 29 -10.10 5.54 -1.63
N VAL A 30 -8.87 5.85 -1.21
CA VAL A 30 -8.33 5.38 0.07
C VAL A 30 -7.71 6.52 0.84
N GLY A 31 -7.76 6.41 2.17
CA GLY A 31 -6.83 7.14 3.03
C GLY A 31 -5.45 6.49 2.97
N GLN A 32 -4.41 7.24 3.33
CA GLN A 32 -3.05 6.74 3.44
C GLN A 32 -2.53 6.98 4.86
N GLY A 33 -1.89 5.96 5.44
CA GLY A 33 -1.14 6.04 6.68
C GLY A 33 0.36 6.15 6.46
N ARG A 34 1.15 5.49 7.31
CA ARG A 34 2.61 5.45 7.18
C ARG A 34 3.05 4.68 5.94
N GLN A 35 4.27 4.96 5.49
CA GLN A 35 5.00 4.15 4.51
C GLN A 35 6.41 3.87 5.01
N TRP A 36 6.98 2.73 4.62
CA TRP A 36 8.33 2.33 4.99
C TRP A 36 8.96 1.47 3.88
N LEU A 37 10.26 1.21 4.01
CA LEU A 37 11.03 0.33 3.14
C LEU A 37 11.57 -0.82 3.98
N ASP A 38 11.46 -2.04 3.46
CA ASP A 38 12.18 -3.22 3.98
C ASP A 38 12.66 -4.11 2.81
N GLU A 39 13.15 -5.31 3.11
CA GLU A 39 13.66 -6.27 2.13
C GLU A 39 12.63 -6.67 1.05
N ASN A 40 11.33 -6.53 1.32
CA ASN A 40 10.24 -6.86 0.41
C ASN A 40 9.84 -5.71 -0.52
N GLY A 41 10.35 -4.50 -0.25
CA GLY A 41 10.12 -3.32 -1.08
C GLY A 41 9.54 -2.15 -0.29
N ARG A 42 8.71 -1.34 -0.96
CA ARG A 42 8.03 -0.20 -0.33
C ARG A 42 6.64 -0.60 0.12
N HIS A 43 6.39 -0.38 1.40
CA HIS A 43 5.15 -0.66 2.07
C HIS A 43 4.37 0.63 2.28
N VAL A 44 3.06 0.59 2.08
CA VAL A 44 2.15 1.72 2.31
C VAL A 44 0.91 1.19 3.01
N LEU A 45 0.61 1.74 4.20
CA LEU A 45 -0.69 1.50 4.83
C LEU A 45 -1.75 2.35 4.13
N ILE A 46 -2.87 1.72 3.80
CA ILE A 46 -4.05 2.37 3.26
C ILE A 46 -5.25 2.11 4.16
N MET A 47 -6.20 3.03 4.13
CA MET A 47 -7.50 2.90 4.79
C MET A 47 -8.59 2.87 3.72
N LEU A 48 -9.29 1.75 3.63
CA LEU A 48 -10.44 1.57 2.77
C LEU A 48 -11.69 2.22 3.40
N PRO A 49 -12.74 2.48 2.59
CA PRO A 49 -14.04 2.85 3.13
C PRO A 49 -14.52 1.84 4.17
N GLY A 50 -15.09 2.31 5.28
CA GLY A 50 -15.50 1.45 6.39
C GLY A 50 -14.43 1.21 7.46
N ASN A 51 -13.35 2.00 7.46
CA ASN A 51 -12.25 1.96 8.43
C ASN A 51 -11.43 0.66 8.41
N GLU A 52 -11.46 -0.06 7.29
CA GLU A 52 -10.63 -1.24 7.11
C GLU A 52 -9.22 -0.83 6.70
N VAL A 53 -8.20 -1.31 7.41
CA VAL A 53 -6.79 -1.01 7.12
C VAL A 53 -6.17 -2.17 6.35
N ARG A 54 -5.47 -1.84 5.27
CA ARG A 54 -4.71 -2.80 4.45
C ARG A 54 -3.31 -2.29 4.21
N GLU A 55 -2.42 -3.20 3.84
CA GLU A 55 -1.07 -2.85 3.43
C GLU A 55 -0.89 -3.14 1.94
N LEU A 56 -0.24 -2.19 1.26
CA LEU A 56 0.22 -2.32 -0.11
C LEU A 56 1.73 -2.46 -0.12
N VAL A 57 2.24 -3.42 -0.89
CA VAL A 57 3.68 -3.61 -1.12
C VAL A 57 3.95 -3.54 -2.61
N VAL A 58 4.85 -2.64 -3.03
CA VAL A 58 5.38 -2.65 -4.40
C VAL A 58 6.61 -3.53 -4.47
N GLN A 59 6.55 -4.57 -5.29
CA GLN A 59 7.64 -5.52 -5.46
C GLN A 59 8.70 -4.92 -6.40
N PRO A 60 9.95 -4.69 -5.95
CA PRO A 60 10.94 -3.93 -6.72
C PRO A 60 11.32 -4.58 -8.06
N GLY A 61 11.37 -5.92 -8.13
CA GLY A 61 11.74 -6.63 -9.36
C GLY A 61 10.64 -6.71 -10.43
N SER A 62 9.37 -6.47 -10.08
CA SER A 62 8.25 -6.57 -11.03
C SER A 62 7.45 -5.28 -11.17
N LEU A 63 7.68 -4.30 -10.29
CA LEU A 63 6.87 -3.08 -10.16
C LEU A 63 5.37 -3.37 -10.01
N SER A 64 5.03 -4.55 -9.49
CA SER A 64 3.65 -4.95 -9.22
C SER A 64 3.27 -4.66 -7.78
N TRP A 65 2.05 -4.16 -7.60
CA TRP A 65 1.46 -3.92 -6.29
C TRP A 65 0.75 -5.17 -5.78
N ARG A 66 1.01 -5.51 -4.52
CA ARG A 66 0.32 -6.57 -3.78
C ARG A 66 -0.40 -5.98 -2.58
N MET A 67 -1.63 -6.43 -2.35
CA MET A 67 -2.36 -6.19 -1.11
C MET A 67 -2.16 -7.36 -0.15
N VAL A 68 -1.88 -7.05 1.10
CA VAL A 68 -1.76 -8.01 2.20
C VAL A 68 -2.62 -7.57 3.39
N GLU A 69 -3.07 -8.55 4.18
CA GLU A 69 -3.64 -8.27 5.49
C GLU A 69 -2.57 -7.64 6.38
N VAL A 70 -2.98 -6.75 7.28
CA VAL A 70 -2.08 -6.18 8.29
C VAL A 70 -1.78 -7.27 9.32
N GLY A 71 -0.78 -8.10 9.05
CA GLY A 71 -0.33 -9.17 9.93
C GLY A 71 0.90 -8.76 10.73
N SER A 72 0.71 -8.46 12.02
CA SER A 72 1.62 -8.46 13.20
C SER A 72 3.14 -8.22 13.08
N GLY A 73 3.69 -7.77 11.94
CA GLY A 73 5.12 -7.70 11.66
C GLY A 73 5.74 -6.30 11.74
N GLY A 74 5.01 -5.30 12.26
CA GLY A 74 5.52 -3.94 12.44
C GLY A 74 5.84 -3.65 13.90
N GLY A 75 6.79 -4.39 14.47
CA GLY A 75 7.28 -4.18 15.83
C GLY A 75 7.92 -2.79 16.02
N THR A 76 7.56 -2.16 17.14
CA THR A 76 8.22 -1.05 17.84
C THR A 76 8.42 0.26 17.07
N ALA A 77 7.48 1.19 17.29
CA ALA A 77 7.87 2.59 17.47
C ALA A 77 8.65 2.68 18.79
N VAL A 78 9.93 3.04 18.70
CA VAL A 78 10.70 3.67 19.78
C VAL A 78 10.63 5.17 19.65
#